data_AF-A0A1J4SHG7-F1
#
_entry.id   AF-A0A1J4SHG7-F1
#
_cell.length_a   1.000
_cell.length_b   1.000
_cell.length_c   1.000
_cell.angle_alpha   90.00
_cell.angle_beta   90.00
_cell.angle_gamma   90.00
#
_symmetry.space_group_name_H-M   'P 1'
#
loop_
_entity.id
_entity.type
_entity.pdbx_description
1 polymer ?
#
loop_
_entity_poly.entity_id
_entity_poly.type
_entity_poly.pdbx_seq_one_letter_code
_entity_poly.pdbx_strand_id
1 'polypeptide(L)'
;MQNPAPRPEPMDKPGFLGTFALGLKVWAREMGRLMTRQAKLHEARQLEQRLREETALFAKLESTPGPERELSLRQIEMLKFEIARLTRERDESEPRPAGRR
;
A
#
# COMPACT_ATOMS: atom_id res chain seq x y z
N MET A 1 -0.97 -66.91 15.04
CA MET A 1 -1.96 -65.83 15.13
C MET A 1 -1.38 -64.60 14.44
N GLN A 2 -1.83 -64.29 13.22
CA GLN A 2 -1.37 -63.10 12.49
C GLN A 2 -2.20 -61.89 12.91
N ASN A 3 -1.51 -60.83 13.30
CA ASN A 3 -2.09 -59.55 13.69
C ASN A 3 -2.37 -58.74 12.40
N PRO A 4 -3.62 -58.39 12.07
CA PRO A 4 -3.88 -57.61 10.86
C PRO A 4 -3.39 -56.17 11.05
N ALA A 5 -2.52 -55.71 10.15
CA ALA A 5 -2.04 -54.34 10.11
C ALA A 5 -3.20 -53.34 10.00
N PRO A 6 -3.11 -52.14 10.62
CA PRO A 6 -4.16 -51.14 10.53
C PRO A 6 -4.30 -50.67 9.08
N ARG A 7 -5.54 -50.67 8.58
CA ARG A 7 -5.88 -50.13 7.26
C ARG A 7 -5.58 -48.63 7.26
N PRO A 8 -4.94 -48.09 6.20
CA PRO A 8 -4.78 -46.64 6.08
C PRO A 8 -6.16 -46.00 5.88
N GLU A 9 -6.55 -45.15 6.82
CA GLU A 9 -7.71 -44.26 6.72
C GLU A 9 -7.61 -43.43 5.42
N PRO A 10 -8.73 -43.19 4.71
CA PRO A 10 -8.70 -42.35 3.54
C PRO A 10 -8.30 -40.92 3.94
N MET A 11 -7.14 -40.46 3.47
CA MET A 11 -6.76 -39.05 3.56
C MET A 11 -7.91 -38.21 3.01
N ASP A 12 -8.56 -37.45 3.90
CA ASP A 12 -9.60 -36.48 3.61
C ASP A 12 -9.12 -35.52 2.54
N LYS A 13 -9.48 -35.81 1.29
CA LYS A 13 -9.33 -34.87 0.18
C LYS A 13 -10.19 -33.66 0.55
N PRO A 14 -9.68 -32.42 0.44
CA PRO A 14 -10.47 -31.25 0.77
C PRO A 14 -11.71 -31.25 -0.13
N GLY A 15 -12.87 -31.50 0.48
CA GLY A 15 -14.15 -31.47 -0.24
C GLY A 15 -14.44 -30.07 -0.79
N PHE A 16 -15.58 -29.92 -1.47
CA PHE A 16 -16.02 -28.65 -2.06
C PHE A 16 -15.90 -27.45 -1.09
N LEU A 17 -16.23 -27.67 0.19
CA LEU A 17 -16.07 -26.68 1.27
C LEU A 17 -14.61 -26.28 1.55
N GLY A 18 -13.67 -27.23 1.44
CA GLY A 18 -12.24 -26.99 1.61
C GLY A 18 -11.65 -26.18 0.45
N THR A 19 -12.06 -26.46 -0.79
CA THR A 19 -11.63 -25.68 -1.96
C THR A 19 -12.21 -24.27 -1.93
N PHE A 20 -13.47 -24.11 -1.50
CA PHE A 20 -14.10 -22.80 -1.33
C PHE A 20 -13.41 -21.96 -0.25
N ALA A 21 -13.08 -22.55 0.90
CA ALA A 21 -12.34 -21.87 1.96
C ALA A 21 -10.93 -21.43 1.51
N LEU A 22 -10.27 -22.26 0.70
CA LEU A 22 -8.98 -21.91 0.09
C LEU A 22 -9.12 -20.71 -0.86
N GLY A 23 -10.16 -20.70 -1.70
CA GLY A 23 -10.47 -19.58 -2.59
C GLY A 23 -10.76 -18.29 -1.83
N LEU A 24 -11.52 -18.35 -0.75
CA LEU A 24 -11.83 -17.21 0.11
C LEU A 24 -10.56 -16.63 0.78
N LYS A 25 -9.65 -17.51 1.22
CA LYS A 25 -8.38 -17.11 1.85
C LYS A 25 -7.44 -16.42 0.86
N VAL A 26 -7.37 -16.91 -0.38
CA VAL A 26 -6.60 -16.25 -1.45
C VAL A 26 -7.23 -14.90 -1.80
N TRP A 27 -8.55 -14.85 -1.97
CA TRP A 27 -9.27 -13.61 -2.25
C TRP A 27 -9.09 -12.55 -1.14
N ALA A 28 -9.20 -12.92 0.13
CA ALA A 28 -8.99 -12.01 1.25
C ALA A 28 -7.55 -11.46 1.29
N ARG A 29 -6.55 -12.28 0.95
CA ARG A 29 -5.14 -11.86 0.84
C ARG A 29 -4.94 -10.88 -0.32
N GLU A 30 -5.58 -11.13 -1.47
CA GLU A 30 -5.54 -10.24 -2.63
C GLU A 30 -6.21 -8.90 -2.32
N MET A 31 -7.38 -8.93 -1.65
CA MET A 31 -8.10 -7.73 -1.20
C MET A 31 -7.30 -6.94 -0.17
N GLY A 32 -6.63 -7.59 0.78
CA GLY A 32 -5.73 -6.92 1.72
C GLY A 32 -4.57 -6.21 1.02
N ARG A 33 -4.01 -6.81 -0.04
CA ARG A 33 -2.99 -6.17 -0.89
C ARG A 33 -3.56 -4.99 -1.67
N LEU A 34 -4.78 -5.09 -2.19
CA LEU A 34 -5.43 -4.01 -2.90
C LEU A 34 -5.70 -2.82 -1.97
N MET A 35 -6.24 -3.09 -0.78
CA MET A 35 -6.59 -2.07 0.22
C MET A 35 -5.34 -1.36 0.75
N THR A 36 -4.26 -2.09 1.03
CA THR A 36 -2.98 -1.48 1.43
C THR A 36 -2.37 -0.61 0.34
N ARG A 37 -2.48 -1.01 -0.94
CA ARG A 37 -2.09 -0.16 -2.08
C ARG A 37 -2.97 1.09 -2.19
N GLN A 38 -4.28 0.96 -2.04
CA GLN A 38 -5.20 2.10 -2.09
C GLN A 38 -5.01 3.07 -0.92
N ALA A 39 -4.71 2.57 0.28
CA ALA A 39 -4.40 3.40 1.44
C ALA A 39 -3.16 4.26 1.20
N LYS A 40 -2.07 3.67 0.68
CA LYS A 40 -0.85 4.41 0.31
C LYS A 40 -1.12 5.47 -0.78
N LEU A 41 -1.96 5.14 -1.77
CA LEU A 41 -2.37 6.10 -2.80
C LEU A 41 -3.19 7.26 -2.22
N HIS A 42 -4.08 6.97 -1.26
CA HIS A 42 -4.85 7.99 -0.57
C HIS A 42 -3.97 8.92 0.27
N GLU A 43 -3.00 8.35 0.99
CA GLU A 43 -2.03 9.11 1.79
C GLU A 43 -1.20 10.06 0.92
N ALA A 44 -0.67 9.56 -0.21
CA ALA A 44 0.07 10.39 -1.15
C ALA A 44 -0.80 11.54 -1.71
N ARG A 45 -2.06 11.26 -2.08
CA ARG A 45 -2.99 12.30 -2.56
C ARG A 45 -3.32 13.35 -1.50
N GLN A 46 -3.47 12.95 -0.24
CA GLN A 46 -3.68 13.88 0.86
C GLN A 46 -2.47 14.79 1.08
N LEU A 47 -1.26 14.24 1.01
CA LEU A 47 -0.02 15.02 1.09
C LEU A 47 0.14 15.98 -0.09
N GLU A 48 -0.19 15.55 -1.31
CA GLU A 48 -0.22 16.43 -2.49
C GLU A 48 -1.23 17.58 -2.32
N GLN A 49 -2.41 17.30 -1.74
CA GLN A 49 -3.40 18.35 -1.48
C GLN A 49 -2.89 19.36 -0.45
N ARG A 50 -2.31 18.90 0.66
CA ARG A 50 -1.66 19.78 1.66
C ARG A 50 -0.53 20.60 1.06
N LEU A 51 0.28 20.01 0.17
CA LEU A 51 1.33 20.73 -0.53
C LEU A 51 0.77 21.87 -1.40
N ARG A 52 -0.36 21.65 -2.08
CA ARG A 52 -1.04 22.71 -2.87
C ARG A 52 -1.55 23.83 -1.98
N GLU A 53 -2.14 23.50 -0.84
CA GLU A 53 -2.66 24.47 0.14
C GLU A 53 -1.53 25.32 0.72
N GLU A 54 -0.44 24.70 1.18
CA GLU A 54 0.75 25.41 1.68
C GLU A 54 1.43 26.26 0.61
N THR A 55 1.54 25.75 -0.63
CA THR A 55 2.11 26.55 -1.74
C THR A 55 1.26 27.79 -2.05
N ALA A 56 -0.07 27.66 -1.96
CA ALA A 56 -0.97 28.80 -2.13
C ALA A 56 -0.89 29.80 -0.97
N LEU A 57 -0.68 29.32 0.27
CA LEU A 57 -0.43 30.18 1.43
C LEU A 57 0.90 30.92 1.29
N PHE A 58 1.96 30.22 0.90
CA PHE A 58 3.27 30.82 0.63
C PHE A 58 3.20 31.91 -0.44
N ALA A 59 2.46 31.67 -1.53
CA ALA A 59 2.25 32.69 -2.57
C ALA A 59 1.52 33.93 -2.05
N LYS A 60 0.60 33.78 -1.08
CA LYS A 60 -0.05 34.92 -0.41
C LYS A 60 0.88 35.67 0.54
N LEU A 61 1.85 34.96 1.13
CA LEU A 61 2.89 35.52 2.00
C LEU A 61 4.03 36.18 1.20
N GLU A 62 4.02 36.10 -0.12
CA GLU A 62 5.09 36.62 -0.99
C GLU A 62 5.26 38.15 -0.85
N SER A 63 4.19 38.87 -0.50
CA SER A 63 4.21 40.31 -0.21
C SER A 63 4.69 40.68 1.20
N THR A 64 4.91 39.70 2.08
CA THR A 64 5.21 39.92 3.50
C THR A 64 6.45 39.12 3.92
N PRO A 65 7.66 39.69 3.80
CA PRO A 65 8.86 39.03 4.32
C PRO A 65 8.78 38.90 5.85
N GLY A 66 8.98 37.68 6.38
CA GLY A 66 8.90 37.40 7.81
C GLY A 66 9.12 35.91 8.16
N PRO A 67 9.22 35.58 9.45
CA PRO A 67 9.49 34.21 9.93
C PRO A 67 8.43 33.19 9.49
N GLU A 68 7.19 33.63 9.31
CA GLU A 68 6.08 32.81 8.81
C GLU A 68 6.32 32.32 7.38
N ARG A 69 6.95 33.15 6.53
CA ARG A 69 7.31 32.80 5.16
C ARG A 69 8.40 31.73 5.12
N GLU A 70 9.40 31.82 6.00
CA GLU A 70 10.46 30.81 6.11
C GLU A 70 9.91 29.46 6.62
N LEU A 71 8.99 29.51 7.58
CA LEU A 71 8.32 28.32 8.10
C LEU A 71 7.49 27.62 7.02
N SER A 72 6.67 28.36 6.26
CA SER A 72 5.87 27.79 5.17
C SER A 72 6.76 27.22 4.05
N LEU A 73 7.89 27.87 3.73
CA LEU A 73 8.86 27.34 2.78
C LEU A 73 9.46 25.99 3.24
N ARG A 74 9.86 25.88 4.52
CA ARG A 74 10.34 24.61 5.09
C ARG A 74 9.27 23.53 5.08
N GLN A 75 8.02 23.88 5.36
CA GLN A 75 6.89 22.95 5.32
C GLN A 75 6.66 22.43 3.89
N ILE A 76 6.73 23.31 2.88
CA ILE A 76 6.65 22.93 1.47
C ILE A 76 7.78 21.96 1.08
N GLU A 77 9.01 22.24 1.50
CA GLU A 77 10.17 21.37 1.22
C GLU A 77 10.02 19.99 1.86
N MET A 78 9.59 19.94 3.12
CA MET A 78 9.32 18.69 3.83
C MET A 78 8.23 17.86 3.14
N LEU A 79 7.11 18.50 2.76
CA LEU A 79 6.02 17.82 2.06
C LEU A 79 6.47 17.27 0.70
N LYS A 80 7.26 18.04 -0.06
CA LYS A 80 7.84 17.57 -1.35
C LYS A 80 8.74 16.34 -1.15
N PHE A 81 9.59 16.37 -0.12
CA PHE A 81 10.47 15.24 0.20
C PHE A 81 9.67 13.99 0.56
N GLU A 82 8.63 14.13 1.39
CA GLU A 82 7.82 13.00 1.84
C GLU A 82 7.00 12.37 0.70
N ILE A 83 6.41 13.20 -0.18
CA ILE A 83 5.73 12.73 -1.39
C ILE A 83 6.71 11.99 -2.32
N ALA A 84 7.91 12.52 -2.52
CA ALA A 84 8.93 11.89 -3.35
C ALA A 84 9.37 10.54 -2.75
N ARG A 85 9.52 10.44 -1.42
CA ARG A 85 9.81 9.19 -0.73
C ARG A 85 8.70 8.16 -0.93
N LEU A 86 7.45 8.53 -0.67
CA LEU A 86 6.30 7.63 -0.80
C LEU A 86 6.09 7.16 -2.25
N THR A 87 6.39 8.01 -3.22
CA THR A 87 6.34 7.66 -4.65
C THR A 87 7.41 6.63 -5.00
N ARG A 88 8.65 6.80 -4.51
CA ARG A 88 9.73 5.81 -4.70
C ARG A 88 9.41 4.47 -4.03
N GLU A 89 8.94 4.49 -2.79
CA GLU A 89 8.53 3.28 -2.08
C GLU A 89 7.40 2.54 -2.82
N ARG A 90 6.48 3.28 -3.46
CA ARG A 90 5.44 2.71 -4.33
C ARG A 90 6.05 2.04 -5.55
N ASP A 91 6.92 2.72 -6.28
CA ASP A 91 7.54 2.22 -7.51
C ASP A 91 8.41 0.98 -7.24
N GLU A 92 9.07 0.92 -6.08
CA GLU A 92 9.85 -0.24 -5.62
C GLU A 92 8.96 -1.40 -5.15
N SER A 93 7.77 -1.11 -4.63
CA SER A 93 6.78 -2.11 -4.20
C SER A 93 5.96 -2.70 -5.36
N GLU A 94 6.09 -2.15 -6.57
CA GLU A 94 5.40 -2.63 -7.76
C GLU A 94 6.25 -3.72 -8.44
N PRO A 95 5.79 -4.98 -8.49
CA PRO A 95 6.55 -6.02 -9.19
C PRO A 95 6.62 -5.64 -10.67
N ARG A 96 7.85 -5.46 -11.19
CA ARG A 96 8.07 -5.30 -12.65
C ARG A 96 7.24 -6.36 -13.36
N PRO A 97 6.38 -6.00 -14.33
CA PRO A 97 5.70 -7.01 -15.13
C PRO A 97 6.78 -7.89 -15.74
N ALA A 98 6.78 -9.17 -15.38
CA ALA A 98 7.71 -10.15 -15.90
C ALA A 98 7.65 -10.03 -17.43
N GLY A 99 8.74 -9.54 -18.02
CA GLY A 99 8.83 -9.34 -19.45
C GLY A 99 8.49 -10.66 -20.13
N ARG A 100 7.40 -10.67 -20.89
CA ARG A 100 7.10 -11.73 -21.85
C ARG A 100 8.23 -11.71 -22.87
N ARG A 101 9.15 -12.67 -22.75
CA ARG A 101 10.05 -13.09 -23.83
C ARG A 101 9.40 -14.25 -24.56
#